data_AF-A0AA36HY94-F1
#
_entry.id   AF-A0AA36HY94-F1
#
_cell.length_a   1.000
_cell.length_b   1.000
_cell.length_c   1.000
_cell.angle_alpha   90.00
_cell.angle_beta   90.00
_cell.angle_gamma   90.00
#
_symmetry.space_group_name_H-M   'P 1'
#
loop_
_entity.id
_entity.type
_entity.pdbx_description
1 polymer ?
#
loop_
_entity_poly.entity_id
_entity_poly.type
_entity_poly.pdbx_seq_one_letter_code
_entity_poly.pdbx_strand_id
1 'polypeptide(L)'
;MAVKDNGHIFVSIASYRDSQCQYTIRDMFEKARFPERIVAGVCHQVAPDDHECFMLDLDHWASQIRTYFLPHTDSKGPCFARAMIQKHLMQDEEFYFQIDSHMRFVLHWDQVLLDQLDACPSPRPVITSLQASYELPRDYQPGEPDRAALSRRHGMTLLCADKFGDQCPGQDDAFLRIGSRLCLGEVSSPPPALFWTARFHFSRSLAARKCPYDPYLDYIFFGEEISMAARLFTSGWDCFNPTKVICYHLQSRSHRPFYTEVQRSELAARRHRHAQARLYRLLGVERFAREPAPAPATPYGLGTRRSLAEYESFCGVSFKEHRVMPRARRGGELAVLPCWAEELRQEMLAGRCFTDPEVWAGRGNADALARQFPGKIKNERAELEEQRAELCQQLAVRGSSLEQLLQRSQAAAQLARLQCQLQDFSGATSAAWQSLRFCEEAEVLATEAEARCLVLMARANALAALCRWPEAKRAAGAALSLAQGDELALAAVELLHRLHELTEDRAGLAACCGRLRALLPQAAVGKMPMVLSASPPPEMAETCRARLVEAVLLSLLASDTQEGEGLAREVLQSCAGEVAQSTALP
;
A
#
# COMPACT_ATOMS: atom_id res chain seq x y z
N MET A 1 29.58 18.34 9.33
CA MET A 1 30.39 18.17 8.10
C MET A 1 29.39 17.91 6.98
N ALA A 2 29.19 18.88 6.10
CA ALA A 2 28.34 18.72 4.91
C ALA A 2 28.81 17.51 4.10
N VAL A 3 27.89 16.65 3.67
CA VAL A 3 28.18 15.59 2.71
C VAL A 3 28.78 16.24 1.46
N LYS A 4 29.92 15.73 1.01
CA LYS A 4 30.49 16.16 -0.26
C LYS A 4 29.62 15.57 -1.36
N ASP A 5 29.12 16.43 -2.25
CA ASP A 5 28.15 16.17 -3.33
C ASP A 5 28.52 15.11 -4.41
N ASN A 6 29.41 14.14 -4.17
CA ASN A 6 29.96 13.25 -5.21
C ASN A 6 30.05 11.74 -4.85
N GLY A 7 29.40 11.27 -3.77
CA GLY A 7 29.46 9.87 -3.36
C GLY A 7 28.58 8.92 -4.20
N HIS A 8 29.08 7.73 -4.51
CA HIS A 8 28.26 6.66 -5.12
C HIS A 8 27.32 5.99 -4.09
N ILE A 9 26.15 5.56 -4.55
CA ILE A 9 25.15 4.81 -3.77
C ILE A 9 25.16 3.35 -4.20
N PHE A 10 25.57 2.45 -3.30
CA PHE A 10 25.43 1.02 -3.49
C PHE A 10 24.05 0.54 -3.06
N VAL A 11 23.23 0.09 -4.01
CA VAL A 11 21.88 -0.42 -3.76
C VAL A 11 21.90 -1.95 -3.68
N SER A 12 21.71 -2.49 -2.47
CA SER A 12 21.72 -3.92 -2.16
C SER A 12 20.33 -4.53 -2.31
N ILE A 13 20.18 -5.47 -3.25
CA ILE A 13 18.91 -6.11 -3.61
C ILE A 13 19.02 -7.64 -3.50
N ALA A 14 18.33 -8.23 -2.53
CA ALA A 14 18.21 -9.69 -2.44
C ALA A 14 16.95 -10.15 -3.18
N SER A 15 17.12 -10.98 -4.22
CA SER A 15 16.05 -11.47 -5.08
C SER A 15 15.97 -13.00 -5.01
N TYR A 16 14.80 -13.53 -4.63
CA TYR A 16 14.51 -14.96 -4.65
C TYR A 16 13.36 -15.20 -5.64
N ARG A 17 13.71 -15.74 -6.81
CA ARG A 17 12.77 -16.10 -7.89
C ARG A 17 11.72 -15.02 -8.16
N ASP A 18 12.16 -13.76 -8.23
CA ASP A 18 11.26 -12.60 -8.24
C ASP A 18 11.28 -11.87 -9.58
N SER A 19 10.24 -12.07 -10.37
CA SER A 19 10.07 -11.46 -11.70
C SER A 19 9.97 -9.94 -11.67
N GLN A 20 9.71 -9.34 -10.50
CA GLN A 20 9.66 -7.89 -10.33
C GLN A 20 11.03 -7.22 -10.15
N CYS A 21 12.10 -8.01 -9.94
CA CYS A 21 13.45 -7.48 -9.69
C CYS A 21 13.97 -6.63 -10.84
N GLN A 22 13.78 -7.07 -12.09
CA GLN A 22 14.18 -6.31 -13.28
C GLN A 22 13.48 -4.95 -13.38
N TYR A 23 12.18 -4.89 -13.04
CA TYR A 23 11.41 -3.65 -13.05
C TYR A 23 11.85 -2.71 -11.95
N THR A 24 12.18 -3.24 -10.76
CA THR A 24 12.78 -2.47 -9.68
C THR A 24 14.11 -1.84 -10.10
N ILE A 25 14.99 -2.60 -10.77
CA ILE A 25 16.30 -2.10 -11.23
C ILE A 25 16.11 -1.01 -12.29
N ARG A 26 15.26 -1.24 -13.30
CA ARG A 26 14.96 -0.24 -14.34
C ARG A 26 14.42 1.05 -13.72
N ASP A 27 13.37 0.93 -12.90
CA ASP A 27 12.68 2.08 -12.31
C ASP A 27 13.60 2.88 -11.37
N MET A 28 14.51 2.20 -10.67
CA MET A 28 15.54 2.81 -9.84
C MET A 28 16.48 3.71 -10.66
N PHE A 29 16.99 3.22 -11.80
CA PHE A 29 17.90 4.00 -12.64
C PHE A 29 17.16 5.11 -13.40
N GLU A 30 16.02 4.81 -14.02
CA GLU A 30 15.25 5.78 -14.83
C GLU A 30 14.78 7.00 -14.03
N LYS A 31 14.48 6.80 -12.74
CA LYS A 31 13.98 7.87 -11.87
C LYS A 31 15.05 8.54 -11.01
N ALA A 32 16.30 8.08 -11.06
CA ALA A 32 17.38 8.77 -10.37
C ALA A 32 17.68 10.12 -11.02
N ARG A 33 18.05 11.11 -10.21
CA ARG A 33 18.57 12.39 -10.70
C ARG A 33 19.99 12.23 -11.25
N PHE A 34 20.80 11.41 -10.60
CA PHE A 34 22.19 11.11 -10.98
C PHE A 34 22.39 9.60 -11.15
N PRO A 35 21.82 8.99 -12.20
CA PRO A 35 21.87 7.54 -12.41
C PRO A 35 23.30 6.99 -12.48
N GLU A 36 24.28 7.78 -12.93
CA GLU A 36 25.70 7.42 -13.00
C GLU A 36 26.35 7.16 -11.63
N ARG A 37 25.72 7.61 -10.54
CA ARG A 37 26.22 7.43 -9.16
C ARG A 37 25.68 6.18 -8.49
N ILE A 38 24.77 5.47 -9.13
CA ILE A 38 24.11 4.30 -8.57
C ILE A 38 24.88 3.04 -8.98
N VAL A 39 25.09 2.12 -8.03
CA VAL A 39 25.60 0.78 -8.29
C VAL A 39 24.60 -0.21 -7.73
N ALA A 40 24.04 -1.08 -8.57
CA ALA A 40 23.12 -2.12 -8.14
C ALA A 40 23.90 -3.39 -7.76
N GLY A 41 23.79 -3.84 -6.52
CA GLY A 41 24.32 -5.12 -6.05
C GLY A 41 23.20 -6.13 -5.85
N VAL A 42 23.05 -7.09 -6.77
CA VAL A 42 21.91 -8.00 -6.79
C VAL A 42 22.34 -9.42 -6.50
N CYS A 43 21.72 -10.07 -5.50
CA CYS A 43 21.84 -11.52 -5.31
C CYS A 43 20.61 -12.20 -5.89
N HIS A 44 20.78 -12.87 -7.03
CA HIS A 44 19.73 -13.64 -7.70
C HIS A 44 19.78 -15.09 -7.25
N GLN A 45 18.73 -15.54 -6.58
CA GLN A 45 18.52 -16.92 -6.17
C GLN A 45 17.45 -17.52 -7.10
N VAL A 46 17.87 -18.28 -8.11
CA VAL A 46 17.06 -18.59 -9.30
C VAL A 46 17.02 -20.08 -9.62
N ALA A 47 15.91 -20.50 -10.21
CA ALA A 47 15.73 -21.80 -10.83
C ALA A 47 16.04 -21.73 -12.34
N PRO A 48 16.36 -22.87 -13.00
CA PRO A 48 16.59 -22.89 -14.44
C PRO A 48 15.42 -22.40 -15.29
N ASP A 49 14.19 -22.48 -14.77
CA ASP A 49 12.94 -22.12 -15.44
C ASP A 49 12.45 -20.70 -15.14
N ASP A 50 13.14 -19.91 -14.30
CA ASP A 50 12.76 -18.53 -13.94
C ASP A 50 13.11 -17.48 -15.04
N HIS A 51 12.90 -17.82 -16.31
CA HIS A 51 13.21 -16.97 -17.47
C HIS A 51 12.49 -15.63 -17.42
N GLU A 52 11.28 -15.60 -16.86
CA GLU A 52 10.47 -14.40 -16.66
C GLU A 52 11.14 -13.33 -15.76
N CYS A 53 12.18 -13.70 -15.01
CA CYS A 53 12.95 -12.77 -14.16
C CYS A 53 13.95 -11.91 -14.94
N PHE A 54 14.23 -12.25 -16.21
CA PHE A 54 15.32 -11.67 -17.01
C PHE A 54 14.86 -11.30 -18.42
N MET A 55 13.69 -10.67 -18.53
CA MET A 55 13.05 -10.30 -19.79
C MET A 55 13.46 -8.90 -20.29
N LEU A 56 13.86 -8.00 -19.39
CA LEU A 56 14.28 -6.65 -19.74
C LEU A 56 15.74 -6.59 -20.17
N ASP A 57 15.98 -5.81 -21.23
CA ASP A 57 17.33 -5.36 -21.58
C ASP A 57 17.77 -4.25 -20.62
N LEU A 58 18.77 -4.56 -19.80
CA LEU A 58 19.40 -3.64 -18.85
C LEU A 58 20.85 -3.33 -19.24
N ASP A 59 21.26 -3.64 -20.48
CA ASP A 59 22.66 -3.53 -20.94
C ASP A 59 23.19 -2.10 -20.83
N HIS A 60 22.30 -1.11 -20.96
CA HIS A 60 22.63 0.30 -20.75
C HIS A 60 23.30 0.57 -19.39
N TRP A 61 22.94 -0.19 -18.35
CA TRP A 61 23.50 -0.07 -16.98
C TRP A 61 24.39 -1.25 -16.59
N ALA A 62 24.80 -2.11 -17.54
CA ALA A 62 25.53 -3.35 -17.24
C ALA A 62 26.81 -3.11 -16.40
N SER A 63 27.53 -2.01 -16.63
CA SER A 63 28.74 -1.66 -15.86
C SER A 63 28.46 -1.26 -14.40
N GLN A 64 27.21 -0.88 -14.09
CA GLN A 64 26.75 -0.46 -12.76
C GLN A 64 25.98 -1.57 -12.03
N ILE A 65 25.66 -2.68 -12.71
CA ILE A 65 24.95 -3.82 -12.13
C ILE A 65 25.97 -4.92 -11.80
N ARG A 66 26.15 -5.20 -10.52
CA ARG A 66 26.98 -6.29 -9.99
C ARG A 66 26.08 -7.39 -9.47
N THR A 67 26.31 -8.61 -9.91
CA THR A 67 25.42 -9.72 -9.63
C THR A 67 26.13 -10.89 -8.95
N TYR A 68 25.48 -11.47 -7.95
CA TYR A 68 25.82 -12.76 -7.36
C TYR A 68 24.70 -13.75 -7.68
N PHE A 69 24.99 -14.77 -8.49
CA PHE A 69 24.02 -15.82 -8.82
C PHE A 69 24.16 -17.01 -7.88
N LEU A 70 23.01 -17.53 -7.44
CA LEU A 70 22.89 -18.73 -6.62
C LEU A 70 21.73 -19.58 -7.15
N PRO A 71 21.87 -20.91 -7.24
CA PRO A 71 20.71 -21.78 -7.43
C PRO A 71 19.70 -21.59 -6.29
N HIS A 72 18.41 -21.48 -6.59
CA HIS A 72 17.38 -21.27 -5.54
C HIS A 72 17.43 -22.36 -4.46
N THR A 73 17.77 -23.60 -4.82
CA THR A 73 17.94 -24.76 -3.92
C THR A 73 19.01 -24.56 -2.85
N ASP A 74 20.00 -23.70 -3.12
CA ASP A 74 21.08 -23.39 -2.19
C ASP A 74 20.75 -22.17 -1.30
N SER A 75 19.56 -21.59 -1.47
CA SER A 75 19.09 -20.47 -0.64
C SER A 75 19.02 -20.84 0.83
N LYS A 76 19.40 -19.87 1.66
CA LYS A 76 19.27 -19.91 3.12
C LYS A 76 18.45 -18.72 3.62
N GLY A 77 17.57 -18.20 2.78
CA GLY A 77 16.72 -17.05 3.09
C GLY A 77 17.40 -15.69 2.91
N PRO A 78 16.67 -14.61 3.22
CA PRO A 78 17.05 -13.26 2.81
C PRO A 78 18.26 -12.70 3.58
N CYS A 79 18.43 -13.05 4.85
CA CYS A 79 19.59 -12.65 5.65
C CYS A 79 20.92 -13.13 5.02
N PHE A 80 20.95 -14.38 4.58
CA PHE A 80 22.10 -14.96 3.91
C PHE A 80 22.39 -14.26 2.57
N ALA A 81 21.36 -14.03 1.74
CA ALA A 81 21.51 -13.33 0.47
C ALA A 81 22.08 -11.91 0.67
N ARG A 82 21.57 -11.16 1.65
CA ARG A 82 22.09 -9.82 2.02
C ARG A 82 23.54 -9.87 2.49
N ALA A 83 23.92 -10.89 3.27
CA ALA A 83 25.31 -11.10 3.65
C ALA A 83 26.22 -11.38 2.43
N MET A 84 25.75 -12.14 1.43
CA MET A 84 26.51 -12.39 0.21
C MET A 84 26.71 -11.11 -0.60
N ILE A 85 25.68 -10.27 -0.72
CA ILE A 85 25.77 -8.97 -1.41
C ILE A 85 26.85 -8.09 -0.74
N GLN A 86 26.75 -7.92 0.58
CA GLN A 86 27.70 -7.10 1.33
C GLN A 86 29.14 -7.62 1.24
N LYS A 87 29.33 -8.95 1.19
CA LYS A 87 30.65 -9.58 1.13
C LYS A 87 31.29 -9.54 -0.26
N HIS A 88 30.49 -9.72 -1.31
CA HIS A 88 31.00 -9.99 -2.66
C HIS A 88 30.82 -8.83 -3.64
N LEU A 89 29.84 -7.95 -3.42
CA LEU A 89 29.41 -6.96 -4.42
C LEU A 89 29.66 -5.51 -3.97
N MET A 90 29.55 -5.24 -2.66
CA MET A 90 29.81 -3.91 -2.08
C MET A 90 31.31 -3.61 -2.12
N GLN A 91 31.70 -2.46 -2.66
CA GLN A 91 33.10 -2.04 -2.81
C GLN A 91 33.40 -0.85 -1.91
N ASP A 92 33.75 0.31 -2.44
CA ASP A 92 34.14 1.54 -1.73
C ASP A 92 33.09 2.65 -1.83
N GLU A 93 31.86 2.33 -2.25
CA GLU A 93 30.76 3.30 -2.35
C GLU A 93 30.51 4.02 -1.01
N GLU A 94 30.17 5.30 -1.08
CA GLU A 94 30.01 6.15 0.11
C GLU A 94 28.71 5.85 0.86
N PHE A 95 27.65 5.54 0.13
CA PHE A 95 26.32 5.28 0.66
C PHE A 95 25.88 3.83 0.40
N TYR A 96 25.11 3.30 1.35
CA TYR A 96 24.51 1.98 1.28
C TYR A 96 23.00 2.10 1.39
N PHE A 97 22.31 1.53 0.40
CA PHE A 97 20.87 1.47 0.35
C PHE A 97 20.40 0.02 0.22
N GLN A 98 19.76 -0.54 1.25
CA GLN A 98 19.15 -1.86 1.14
C GLN A 98 17.66 -1.74 0.84
N ILE A 99 17.22 -2.54 -0.13
CA ILE A 99 15.81 -2.64 -0.53
C ILE A 99 15.40 -4.09 -0.79
N ASP A 100 14.09 -4.32 -0.86
CA ASP A 100 13.52 -5.55 -1.42
C ASP A 100 13.51 -5.50 -2.96
N SER A 101 13.28 -6.64 -3.61
CA SER A 101 13.35 -6.79 -5.08
C SER A 101 12.11 -6.32 -5.85
N HIS A 102 11.07 -5.81 -5.19
CA HIS A 102 9.80 -5.40 -5.80
C HIS A 102 9.39 -4.01 -5.32
N MET A 103 10.14 -3.02 -5.79
CA MET A 103 10.02 -1.61 -5.41
C MET A 103 9.76 -0.74 -6.64
N ARG A 104 9.10 0.41 -6.44
CA ARG A 104 9.01 1.50 -7.42
C ARG A 104 9.36 2.81 -6.75
N PHE A 105 10.20 3.62 -7.37
CA PHE A 105 10.73 4.86 -6.84
C PHE A 105 9.90 6.07 -7.23
N VAL A 106 10.00 7.12 -6.41
CA VAL A 106 9.61 8.48 -6.82
C VAL A 106 10.69 9.08 -7.72
N LEU A 107 10.33 10.09 -8.50
CA LEU A 107 11.31 10.83 -9.30
C LEU A 107 12.35 11.51 -8.40
N HIS A 108 13.62 11.43 -8.79
CA HIS A 108 14.81 11.95 -8.10
C HIS A 108 15.04 11.39 -6.69
N TRP A 109 14.63 10.14 -6.45
CA TRP A 109 14.69 9.49 -5.13
C TRP A 109 16.07 9.54 -4.47
N ASP A 110 17.14 9.48 -5.26
CA ASP A 110 18.55 9.48 -4.85
C ASP A 110 18.92 10.79 -4.17
N GLN A 111 18.61 11.93 -4.80
CA GLN A 111 18.84 13.24 -4.20
C GLN A 111 17.92 13.44 -2.99
N VAL A 112 16.66 13.03 -3.08
CA VAL A 112 15.72 13.16 -1.96
C VAL A 112 16.26 12.40 -0.74
N LEU A 113 16.81 11.19 -0.91
CA LEU A 113 17.41 10.43 0.19
C LEU A 113 18.63 11.10 0.80
N LEU A 114 19.51 11.67 -0.02
CA LEU A 114 20.68 12.41 0.45
C LEU A 114 20.26 13.62 1.27
N ASP A 115 19.31 14.42 0.77
CA ASP A 115 18.78 15.59 1.47
C ASP A 115 18.14 15.20 2.82
N GLN A 116 17.41 14.09 2.86
CA GLN A 116 16.82 13.57 4.09
C GLN A 116 17.90 13.10 5.07
N LEU A 117 18.96 12.46 4.59
CA LEU A 117 20.02 11.94 5.44
C LEU A 117 20.80 13.09 6.09
N ASP A 118 21.05 14.17 5.33
CA ASP A 118 21.72 15.38 5.81
C ASP A 118 20.86 16.20 6.78
N ALA A 119 19.54 16.16 6.63
CA ALA A 119 18.60 16.81 7.53
C ALA A 119 18.46 16.08 8.90
N CYS A 120 18.98 14.86 9.03
CA CYS A 120 18.91 14.12 10.29
C CYS A 120 19.81 14.76 11.36
N PRO A 121 19.32 15.01 12.59
CA PRO A 121 20.10 15.60 13.67
C PRO A 121 21.02 14.57 14.37
N SER A 122 21.82 13.83 13.60
CA SER A 122 22.77 12.85 14.10
C SER A 122 24.04 12.83 13.24
N PRO A 123 25.23 12.61 13.83
CA PRO A 123 26.45 12.38 13.05
C PRO A 123 26.47 10.99 12.37
N ARG A 124 25.57 10.08 12.75
CA ARG A 124 25.47 8.70 12.26
C ARG A 124 24.01 8.32 11.96
N PRO A 125 23.37 9.01 11.01
CA PRO A 125 21.97 8.77 10.69
C PRO A 125 21.81 7.50 9.83
N VAL A 126 20.68 6.83 10.03
CA VAL A 126 20.14 5.77 9.19
C VAL A 126 18.68 6.10 8.90
N ILE A 127 18.30 6.23 7.62
CA ILE A 127 16.89 6.37 7.24
C ILE A 127 16.29 4.99 7.03
N THR A 128 15.14 4.76 7.64
CA THR A 128 14.39 3.51 7.56
C THR A 128 12.90 3.80 7.57
N SER A 129 12.11 3.04 6.80
CA SER A 129 10.66 3.21 6.70
C SER A 129 10.00 1.95 6.15
N LEU A 130 8.73 1.74 6.46
CA LEU A 130 7.88 0.90 5.62
C LEU A 130 7.26 1.77 4.52
N GLN A 131 7.36 1.31 3.28
CA GLN A 131 6.96 2.07 2.09
C GLN A 131 5.44 2.07 1.90
N ALA A 132 4.95 3.05 1.15
CA ALA A 132 3.64 2.96 0.54
C ALA A 132 3.55 1.72 -0.38
N SER A 133 2.35 1.26 -0.71
CA SER A 133 2.20 0.07 -1.57
C SER A 133 2.12 0.43 -3.05
N TYR A 134 2.47 -0.51 -3.93
CA TYR A 134 1.91 -0.56 -5.27
C TYR A 134 1.24 -1.92 -5.48
N GLU A 135 0.35 -1.98 -6.46
CA GLU A 135 -0.38 -3.20 -6.81
C GLU A 135 -0.12 -3.55 -8.27
N LEU A 136 -0.26 -4.84 -8.57
CA LEU A 136 -0.32 -5.35 -9.94
C LEU A 136 -1.78 -5.74 -10.23
N PRO A 137 -2.22 -5.65 -11.50
CA PRO A 137 -3.52 -6.16 -11.90
C PRO A 137 -3.70 -7.63 -11.49
N ARG A 138 -4.94 -8.04 -11.18
CA ARG A 138 -5.22 -9.43 -10.73
C ARG A 138 -4.88 -10.48 -11.79
N ASP A 139 -4.98 -10.11 -13.06
CA ASP A 139 -4.63 -10.91 -14.23
C ASP A 139 -3.13 -10.91 -14.54
N TYR A 140 -2.31 -10.16 -13.79
CA TYR A 140 -0.87 -10.06 -14.04
C TYR A 140 -0.20 -11.44 -14.00
N GLN A 141 0.48 -11.78 -15.08
CA GLN A 141 1.35 -12.96 -15.15
C GLN A 141 2.82 -12.55 -15.03
N PRO A 142 3.65 -13.33 -14.30
CA PRO A 142 5.10 -13.11 -14.29
C PRO A 142 5.69 -13.01 -15.70
N GLY A 143 6.47 -11.96 -15.95
CA GLY A 143 7.08 -11.69 -17.26
C GLY A 143 6.29 -10.73 -18.15
N GLU A 144 5.03 -10.42 -17.83
CA GLU A 144 4.28 -9.36 -18.51
C GLU A 144 4.86 -7.96 -18.23
N PRO A 145 4.62 -6.98 -19.13
CA PRO A 145 5.03 -5.60 -18.94
C PRO A 145 4.62 -5.03 -17.57
N ASP A 146 5.41 -4.07 -17.08
CA ASP A 146 5.14 -3.43 -15.79
C ASP A 146 3.82 -2.66 -15.81
N ARG A 147 2.80 -3.22 -15.14
CA ARG A 147 1.47 -2.62 -14.96
C ARG A 147 1.27 -2.13 -13.52
N ALA A 148 2.34 -1.77 -12.82
CA ALA A 148 2.27 -1.31 -11.43
C ALA A 148 1.36 -0.08 -11.26
N ALA A 149 0.34 -0.20 -10.42
CA ALA A 149 -0.50 0.89 -9.96
C ALA A 149 -0.01 1.35 -8.57
N LEU A 150 0.60 2.52 -8.50
CA LEU A 150 1.10 3.07 -7.24
C LEU A 150 -0.07 3.47 -6.33
N SER A 151 0.03 3.15 -5.04
CA SER A 151 -0.97 3.61 -4.07
C SER A 151 -0.98 5.13 -4.02
N ARG A 152 -2.18 5.70 -4.11
CA ARG A 152 -2.46 7.15 -3.99
C ARG A 152 -2.21 7.70 -2.58
N ARG A 153 -1.69 6.88 -1.66
CA ARG A 153 -1.41 7.25 -0.26
C ARG A 153 -0.07 7.98 -0.16
N HIS A 154 -0.15 9.30 -0.05
CA HIS A 154 1.00 10.19 0.12
C HIS A 154 1.30 10.51 1.59
N GLY A 155 1.37 9.51 2.47
CA GLY A 155 1.65 9.74 3.90
C GLY A 155 2.85 8.97 4.42
N MET A 156 3.67 9.63 5.24
CA MET A 156 4.78 9.01 5.96
C MET A 156 4.24 7.90 6.86
N THR A 157 4.92 6.75 6.89
CA THR A 157 4.63 5.71 7.89
C THR A 157 5.68 5.68 8.98
N LEU A 158 5.24 5.39 10.21
CA LEU A 158 6.11 5.21 11.36
C LEU A 158 6.21 3.73 11.69
N LEU A 159 7.44 3.23 11.84
CA LEU A 159 7.68 1.88 12.31
C LEU A 159 7.19 1.71 13.74
N CYS A 160 6.37 0.69 13.98
CA CYS A 160 5.70 0.42 15.25
C CYS A 160 5.92 -1.03 15.68
N ALA A 161 5.90 -1.28 16.98
CA ALA A 161 5.83 -2.62 17.53
C ALA A 161 4.38 -3.09 17.64
N ASP A 162 4.12 -4.32 17.20
CA ASP A 162 2.82 -4.97 17.36
C ASP A 162 2.81 -5.89 18.59
N LYS A 163 3.25 -7.14 18.42
CA LYS A 163 3.28 -8.16 19.46
C LYS A 163 4.45 -9.11 19.24
N PHE A 164 4.73 -9.96 20.22
CA PHE A 164 5.77 -10.99 20.09
C PHE A 164 5.20 -12.24 19.42
N GLY A 165 6.05 -12.98 18.70
CA GLY A 165 5.64 -14.19 17.96
C GLY A 165 4.95 -15.24 18.84
N ASP A 166 5.38 -15.40 20.09
CA ASP A 166 4.81 -16.36 21.05
C ASP A 166 3.41 -15.97 21.55
N GLN A 167 2.97 -14.75 21.21
CA GLN A 167 1.61 -14.24 21.46
C GLN A 167 0.72 -14.38 20.21
N CYS A 168 1.25 -14.88 19.09
CA CYS A 168 0.52 -15.14 17.85
C CYS A 168 0.22 -16.65 17.70
N PRO A 169 -1.05 -17.05 17.53
CA PRO A 169 -1.39 -18.44 17.25
C PRO A 169 -0.62 -19.00 16.04
N GLY A 170 -0.03 -20.18 16.19
CA GLY A 170 0.63 -20.90 15.09
C GLY A 170 2.03 -20.42 14.71
N GLN A 171 2.62 -19.46 15.45
CA GLN A 171 4.02 -19.08 15.25
C GLN A 171 4.97 -19.95 16.08
N ASP A 172 6.16 -20.23 15.54
CA ASP A 172 7.18 -21.08 16.18
C ASP A 172 8.35 -20.29 16.78
N ASP A 173 8.25 -18.96 16.77
CA ASP A 173 9.23 -18.02 17.30
C ASP A 173 8.62 -17.04 18.30
N ALA A 174 9.49 -16.28 18.98
CA ALA A 174 9.17 -15.33 20.04
C ALA A 174 9.77 -13.94 19.72
N PHE A 175 9.95 -13.62 18.45
CA PHE A 175 10.49 -12.33 18.02
C PHE A 175 9.41 -11.25 17.93
N LEU A 176 9.80 -10.01 18.23
CA LEU A 176 8.95 -8.84 18.07
C LEU A 176 8.53 -8.66 16.60
N ARG A 177 7.23 -8.49 16.36
CA ARG A 177 6.68 -8.12 15.06
C ARG A 177 6.69 -6.60 14.91
N ILE A 178 7.25 -6.13 13.80
CA ILE A 178 7.29 -4.71 13.42
C ILE A 178 6.26 -4.49 12.32
N GLY A 179 5.42 -3.47 12.52
CA GLY A 179 4.45 -2.98 11.56
C GLY A 179 4.65 -1.49 11.29
N SER A 180 3.68 -0.88 10.63
CA SER A 180 3.67 0.55 10.34
C SER A 180 2.34 1.20 10.68
N ARG A 181 2.37 2.48 11.04
CA ARG A 181 1.18 3.33 11.12
C ARG A 181 1.34 4.56 10.25
N LEU A 182 0.24 5.03 9.68
CA LEU A 182 0.22 6.32 8.99
C LEU A 182 0.45 7.45 10.00
N CYS A 183 1.39 8.33 9.71
CA CYS A 183 1.55 9.58 10.45
C CYS A 183 0.53 10.60 9.93
N LEU A 184 -0.17 11.25 10.87
CA LEU A 184 -1.19 12.26 10.56
C LEU A 184 -0.61 13.69 10.52
N GLY A 185 0.61 13.88 11.04
CA GLY A 185 1.26 15.18 11.07
C GLY A 185 2.18 15.39 9.89
N GLU A 186 2.18 16.60 9.33
CA GLU A 186 3.30 17.05 8.50
C GLU A 186 4.55 17.20 9.36
N VAL A 187 5.69 16.68 8.89
CA VAL A 187 6.96 16.78 9.60
C VAL A 187 7.98 17.45 8.70
N SER A 188 8.57 18.54 9.18
CA SER A 188 9.53 19.35 8.43
C SER A 188 10.95 18.80 8.44
N SER A 189 11.26 17.87 9.35
CA SER A 189 12.56 17.20 9.46
C SER A 189 12.39 15.72 9.80
N PRO A 190 13.34 14.83 9.41
CA PRO A 190 13.24 13.40 9.68
C PRO A 190 13.06 13.10 11.18
N PRO A 191 11.90 12.57 11.62
CA PRO A 191 11.69 12.25 13.02
C PRO A 191 12.38 10.92 13.39
N PRO A 192 12.78 10.72 14.66
CA PRO A 192 13.39 9.46 15.10
C PRO A 192 12.51 8.24 14.78
N ALA A 193 13.13 7.17 14.29
CA ALA A 193 12.52 5.86 14.13
C ALA A 193 12.94 4.95 15.28
N LEU A 194 11.97 4.32 15.95
CA LEU A 194 12.23 3.43 17.09
C LEU A 194 12.76 2.05 16.66
N PHE A 195 12.44 1.66 15.45
CA PHE A 195 12.76 0.37 14.86
C PHE A 195 13.45 0.57 13.51
N TRP A 196 13.85 -0.55 12.91
CA TRP A 196 14.48 -0.62 11.61
C TRP A 196 13.82 -1.73 10.81
N THR A 197 13.76 -1.60 9.48
CA THR A 197 13.23 -2.66 8.61
C THR A 197 14.22 -3.02 7.51
N ALA A 198 14.25 -4.31 7.17
CA ALA A 198 15.12 -4.82 6.12
C ALA A 198 14.70 -4.38 4.71
N ARG A 199 13.46 -3.90 4.57
CA ARG A 199 12.88 -3.43 3.30
C ARG A 199 13.45 -2.11 2.81
N PHE A 200 14.02 -1.31 3.71
CA PHE A 200 14.52 0.03 3.41
C PHE A 200 15.50 0.52 4.48
N HIS A 201 16.77 0.55 4.13
CA HIS A 201 17.84 1.11 4.95
C HIS A 201 18.69 2.00 4.06
N PHE A 202 18.69 3.31 4.29
CA PHE A 202 19.64 4.23 3.66
C PHE A 202 20.58 4.85 4.68
N SER A 203 21.88 4.83 4.42
CA SER A 203 22.91 5.39 5.32
C SER A 203 24.25 5.54 4.60
N ARG A 204 25.25 6.10 5.30
CA ARG A 204 26.64 5.89 4.88
C ARG A 204 27.02 4.41 4.96
N SER A 205 27.77 3.94 3.97
CA SER A 205 28.28 2.56 3.85
C SER A 205 29.01 2.05 5.10
N LEU A 206 29.57 2.95 5.90
CA LEU A 206 30.20 2.61 7.17
C LEU A 206 29.23 1.90 8.14
N ALA A 207 27.93 2.19 8.10
CA ALA A 207 26.93 1.49 8.92
C ALA A 207 26.87 0.00 8.57
N ALA A 208 26.73 -0.33 7.28
CA ALA A 208 26.71 -1.71 6.79
C ALA A 208 28.04 -2.43 7.05
N ARG A 209 29.19 -1.75 6.99
CA ARG A 209 30.50 -2.36 7.31
C ARG A 209 30.70 -2.62 8.81
N LYS A 210 30.15 -1.76 9.68
CA LYS A 210 30.28 -1.90 11.14
C LYS A 210 29.22 -2.80 11.75
N CYS A 211 28.05 -2.89 11.13
CA CYS A 211 26.94 -3.76 11.51
C CYS A 211 26.51 -4.63 10.30
N PRO A 212 27.40 -5.51 9.78
CA PRO A 212 27.09 -6.32 8.60
C PRO A 212 26.02 -7.37 8.90
N TYR A 213 25.37 -7.87 7.85
CA TYR A 213 24.49 -9.04 7.96
C TYR A 213 25.27 -10.26 8.45
N ASP A 214 24.70 -11.00 9.40
CA ASP A 214 25.26 -12.24 9.92
C ASP A 214 24.97 -13.38 8.93
N PRO A 215 25.99 -13.97 8.27
CA PRO A 215 25.80 -15.03 7.28
C PRO A 215 25.35 -16.36 7.89
N TYR A 216 25.26 -16.46 9.22
CA TYR A 216 24.78 -17.65 9.95
C TYR A 216 23.29 -17.55 10.34
N LEU A 217 22.57 -16.53 9.87
CA LEU A 217 21.12 -16.38 10.06
C LEU A 217 20.31 -17.17 9.03
N ASP A 218 20.60 -18.45 8.92
CA ASP A 218 19.94 -19.37 7.98
C ASP A 218 18.42 -19.41 8.23
N TYR A 219 17.66 -19.15 7.17
CA TYR A 219 16.19 -19.19 7.09
C TYR A 219 15.44 -18.19 7.99
N ILE A 220 16.15 -17.26 8.63
CA ILE A 220 15.53 -16.20 9.43
C ILE A 220 14.73 -15.25 8.55
N PHE A 221 13.43 -15.13 8.89
CA PHE A 221 12.54 -14.07 8.39
C PHE A 221 12.25 -13.06 9.49
N PHE A 222 11.64 -13.54 10.58
CA PHE A 222 11.37 -12.72 11.75
C PHE A 222 12.56 -12.75 12.72
N GLY A 223 12.83 -11.59 13.33
CA GLY A 223 13.98 -11.41 14.24
C GLY A 223 15.13 -10.62 13.62
N GLU A 224 15.31 -10.64 12.29
CA GLU A 224 16.40 -9.89 11.64
C GLU A 224 16.29 -8.39 11.94
N GLU A 225 15.07 -7.85 11.86
CA GLU A 225 14.82 -6.42 11.95
C GLU A 225 15.13 -5.87 13.34
N ILE A 226 14.61 -6.52 14.38
CA ILE A 226 14.87 -6.12 15.76
C ILE A 226 16.33 -6.37 16.16
N SER A 227 16.97 -7.43 15.62
CA SER A 227 18.39 -7.67 15.83
C SER A 227 19.25 -6.57 15.23
N MET A 228 18.95 -6.13 14.00
CA MET A 228 19.70 -5.08 13.32
C MET A 228 19.47 -3.73 13.98
N ALA A 229 18.23 -3.42 14.39
CA ALA A 229 17.92 -2.20 15.13
C ALA A 229 18.73 -2.10 16.43
N ALA A 230 18.78 -3.17 17.23
CA ALA A 230 19.56 -3.23 18.45
C ALA A 230 21.07 -3.09 18.17
N ARG A 231 21.59 -3.75 17.13
CA ARG A 231 23.02 -3.69 16.75
C ARG A 231 23.44 -2.29 16.27
N LEU A 232 22.64 -1.64 15.43
CA LEU A 232 22.86 -0.28 14.96
C LEU A 232 22.84 0.70 16.14
N PHE A 233 21.81 0.61 16.99
CA PHE A 233 21.68 1.46 18.17
C PHE A 233 22.88 1.30 19.10
N THR A 234 23.19 0.08 19.52
CA THR A 234 24.32 -0.20 20.44
C THR A 234 25.69 0.16 19.83
N SER A 235 25.78 0.26 18.51
CA SER A 235 26.97 0.74 17.77
C SER A 235 27.01 2.27 17.55
N GLY A 236 26.01 3.00 18.05
CA GLY A 236 25.94 4.46 18.01
C GLY A 236 25.35 5.05 16.72
N TRP A 237 24.53 4.29 15.98
CA TRP A 237 23.75 4.80 14.85
C TRP A 237 22.31 5.13 15.27
N ASP A 238 21.74 6.19 14.70
CA ASP A 238 20.39 6.65 15.03
C ASP A 238 19.48 6.49 13.82
N CYS A 239 18.34 5.83 14.02
CA CYS A 239 17.36 5.59 12.96
C CYS A 239 16.36 6.76 12.87
N PHE A 240 15.98 7.12 11.65
CA PHE A 240 15.01 8.18 11.35
C PHE A 240 14.01 7.73 10.28
N ASN A 241 12.78 8.22 10.36
CA ASN A 241 11.79 8.07 9.29
C ASN A 241 12.00 9.20 8.26
N PRO A 242 11.82 8.95 6.95
CA PRO A 242 11.84 10.02 5.95
C PRO A 242 10.58 10.89 6.09
N THR A 243 10.65 12.17 5.76
CA THR A 243 9.50 13.09 5.84
C THR A 243 8.48 12.91 4.72
N LYS A 244 8.78 12.06 3.73
CA LYS A 244 7.94 11.81 2.56
C LYS A 244 8.18 10.41 2.00
N VAL A 245 7.28 9.95 1.14
CA VAL A 245 7.41 8.67 0.42
C VAL A 245 8.59 8.75 -0.56
N ILE A 246 9.47 7.77 -0.50
CA ILE A 246 10.66 7.65 -1.37
C ILE A 246 10.48 6.54 -2.41
N CYS A 247 9.82 5.46 -2.02
CA CYS A 247 9.47 4.36 -2.89
C CYS A 247 8.22 3.65 -2.38
N TYR A 248 7.71 2.78 -3.24
CA TYR A 248 6.54 1.94 -3.07
C TYR A 248 6.96 0.48 -3.11
N HIS A 249 6.25 -0.39 -2.39
CA HIS A 249 6.56 -1.82 -2.25
C HIS A 249 5.35 -2.68 -2.63
N LEU A 250 5.56 -3.76 -3.40
CA LEU A 250 4.50 -4.73 -3.70
C LEU A 250 4.23 -5.64 -2.50
N GLN A 251 3.08 -5.50 -1.84
CA GLN A 251 2.76 -6.35 -0.69
C GLN A 251 2.36 -7.78 -1.08
N SER A 252 1.73 -7.92 -2.25
CA SER A 252 1.37 -9.24 -2.78
C SER A 252 2.61 -10.08 -3.05
N ARG A 253 2.47 -11.39 -2.85
CA ARG A 253 3.48 -12.39 -3.21
C ARG A 253 2.96 -13.36 -4.27
N SER A 254 1.78 -13.12 -4.84
CA SER A 254 1.13 -14.05 -5.78
C SER A 254 1.94 -14.32 -7.04
N HIS A 255 2.84 -13.42 -7.42
CA HIS A 255 3.67 -13.53 -8.61
C HIS A 255 4.96 -14.35 -8.41
N ARG A 256 5.27 -14.79 -7.18
CA ARG A 256 6.55 -15.47 -6.90
C ARG A 256 6.48 -16.54 -5.80
N PRO A 257 7.35 -17.56 -5.86
CA PRO A 257 7.56 -18.50 -4.75
C PRO A 257 8.17 -17.83 -3.50
N PHE A 258 8.06 -18.53 -2.37
CA PHE A 258 8.69 -18.13 -1.11
C PHE A 258 9.82 -19.10 -0.75
N TYR A 259 10.94 -18.56 -0.25
CA TYR A 259 12.18 -19.33 -0.03
C TYR A 259 12.03 -20.51 0.93
N THR A 260 10.97 -20.56 1.75
CA THR A 260 10.70 -21.72 2.62
C THR A 260 10.43 -22.99 1.82
N GLU A 261 10.16 -22.89 0.51
CA GLU A 261 10.05 -24.05 -0.37
C GLU A 261 11.32 -24.91 -0.37
N VAL A 262 12.50 -24.38 -0.04
CA VAL A 262 13.75 -25.16 0.07
C VAL A 262 14.07 -25.61 1.50
N GLN A 263 13.28 -25.19 2.49
CA GLN A 263 13.44 -25.57 3.89
C GLN A 263 12.73 -26.89 4.21
N ARG A 264 13.07 -27.97 3.49
CA ARG A 264 12.35 -29.26 3.57
C ARG A 264 13.04 -30.34 4.41
N SER A 265 14.27 -30.11 4.86
CA SER A 265 15.06 -31.11 5.60
C SER A 265 15.15 -30.81 7.09
N GLU A 266 15.34 -31.85 7.90
CA GLU A 266 15.61 -31.68 9.34
C GLU A 266 16.88 -30.87 9.60
N LEU A 267 17.89 -30.98 8.72
CA LEU A 267 19.09 -30.14 8.80
C LEU A 267 18.76 -28.65 8.60
N ALA A 268 17.89 -28.31 7.64
CA ALA A 268 17.44 -26.94 7.42
C ALA A 268 16.63 -26.42 8.61
N ALA A 269 15.73 -27.24 9.17
CA ALA A 269 14.97 -26.91 10.37
C ALA A 269 15.90 -26.67 11.58
N ARG A 270 16.91 -27.51 11.78
CA ARG A 270 17.93 -27.34 12.84
C ARG A 270 18.76 -26.08 12.63
N ARG A 271 19.17 -25.77 11.40
CA ARG A 271 19.89 -24.53 11.06
C ARG A 271 19.05 -23.30 11.37
N HIS A 272 17.76 -23.32 11.04
CA HIS A 272 16.82 -22.26 11.40
C HIS A 272 16.74 -22.08 12.93
N ARG A 273 16.49 -23.14 13.69
CA ARG A 273 16.45 -23.07 15.17
C ARG A 273 17.79 -22.60 15.77
N HIS A 274 18.92 -22.99 15.17
CA HIS A 274 20.24 -22.52 15.57
C HIS A 274 20.39 -21.01 15.34
N ALA A 275 19.96 -20.50 14.19
CA ALA A 275 19.93 -19.07 13.90
C ALA A 275 19.01 -18.29 14.86
N GLN A 276 17.81 -18.82 15.16
CA GLN A 276 16.91 -18.21 16.14
C GLN A 276 17.56 -18.14 17.52
N ALA A 277 18.21 -19.24 17.95
CA ALA A 277 18.93 -19.33 19.20
C ALA A 277 20.09 -18.33 19.33
N ARG A 278 20.76 -17.98 18.22
CA ARG A 278 21.76 -16.89 18.18
C ARG A 278 21.11 -15.54 18.47
N LEU A 279 20.00 -15.23 17.80
CA LEU A 279 19.29 -13.95 17.97
C LEU A 279 18.67 -13.79 19.35
N TYR A 280 18.10 -14.85 19.93
CA TYR A 280 17.58 -14.78 21.30
C TYR A 280 18.67 -14.46 22.32
N ARG A 281 19.87 -15.04 22.16
CA ARG A 281 21.01 -14.73 23.03
C ARG A 281 21.57 -13.33 22.80
N LEU A 282 21.59 -12.86 21.55
CA LEU A 282 21.93 -11.47 21.22
C LEU A 282 21.02 -10.48 21.97
N LEU A 283 19.73 -10.79 22.07
CA LEU A 283 18.70 -9.97 22.72
C LEU A 283 18.53 -10.26 24.22
N GLY A 284 19.39 -11.10 24.83
CA GLY A 284 19.34 -11.39 26.26
C GLY A 284 18.13 -12.24 26.71
N VAL A 285 17.48 -12.96 25.79
CA VAL A 285 16.27 -13.77 26.03
C VAL A 285 16.51 -15.25 25.79
N GLU A 286 17.61 -15.77 26.33
CA GLU A 286 18.12 -17.13 26.08
C GLU A 286 17.12 -18.25 26.40
N ARG A 287 16.12 -17.98 27.24
CA ARG A 287 15.05 -18.94 27.57
C ARG A 287 14.26 -19.44 26.36
N PHE A 288 14.25 -18.69 25.25
CA PHE A 288 13.60 -19.11 23.99
C PHE A 288 14.56 -19.85 23.04
N ALA A 289 15.85 -19.91 23.38
CA ALA A 289 16.85 -20.56 22.55
C ALA A 289 16.79 -22.09 22.71
N ARG A 290 16.11 -22.75 21.76
CA ARG A 290 15.94 -24.22 21.76
C ARG A 290 17.20 -25.00 21.39
N GLU A 291 18.17 -24.35 20.74
CA GLU A 291 19.44 -24.97 20.33
C GLU A 291 20.64 -24.35 21.08
N PRO A 292 21.72 -25.13 21.29
CA PRO A 292 22.97 -24.62 21.84
C PRO A 292 23.72 -23.84 20.74
N ALA A 293 23.50 -22.53 20.70
CA ALA A 293 24.19 -21.61 19.81
C ALA A 293 24.81 -20.48 20.64
N PRO A 294 26.05 -20.03 20.38
CA PRO A 294 26.57 -18.86 21.08
C PRO A 294 25.85 -17.58 20.62
N ALA A 295 25.84 -16.54 21.47
CA ALA A 295 25.51 -15.21 21.00
C ALA A 295 26.47 -14.79 19.86
N PRO A 296 26.02 -14.02 18.85
CA PRO A 296 26.88 -13.51 17.80
C PRO A 296 28.05 -12.68 18.37
N ALA A 297 29.28 -13.01 17.97
CA ALA A 297 30.47 -12.23 18.30
C ALA A 297 30.65 -11.06 17.32
N THR A 298 31.61 -10.16 17.58
CA THR A 298 31.98 -9.09 16.62
C THR A 298 32.36 -9.69 15.26
N PRO A 299 31.87 -9.15 14.12
CA PRO A 299 31.10 -7.90 13.96
C PRO A 299 29.57 -8.08 14.02
N TYR A 300 29.08 -9.28 14.34
CA TYR A 300 27.66 -9.65 14.33
C TYR A 300 26.95 -9.44 15.68
N GLY A 301 27.70 -9.19 16.74
CA GLY A 301 27.19 -8.89 18.09
C GLY A 301 26.67 -7.46 18.25
N LEU A 302 26.22 -7.15 19.47
CA LEU A 302 25.88 -5.79 19.88
C LEU A 302 27.13 -4.90 19.95
N GLY A 303 26.95 -3.60 19.72
CA GLY A 303 27.99 -2.60 19.92
C GLY A 303 28.19 -2.25 21.39
N THR A 304 29.19 -1.41 21.66
CA THR A 304 29.58 -1.00 23.01
C THR A 304 29.36 0.49 23.30
N ARG A 305 28.77 1.24 22.36
CA ARG A 305 28.53 2.70 22.54
C ARG A 305 27.29 2.99 23.37
N ARG A 306 26.29 2.12 23.27
CA ARG A 306 25.06 2.11 24.06
C ARG A 306 24.71 0.66 24.38
N SER A 307 24.02 0.43 25.49
CA SER A 307 23.59 -0.87 25.97
C SER A 307 22.27 -1.31 25.35
N LEU A 308 21.96 -2.61 25.43
CA LEU A 308 20.65 -3.14 25.04
C LEU A 308 19.52 -2.58 25.92
N ALA A 309 19.78 -2.36 27.21
CA ALA A 309 18.81 -1.78 28.13
C ALA A 309 18.43 -0.33 27.76
N GLU A 310 19.41 0.46 27.29
CA GLU A 310 19.13 1.79 26.73
C GLU A 310 18.28 1.71 25.46
N TYR A 311 18.47 0.68 24.61
CA TYR A 311 17.62 0.47 23.45
C TYR A 311 16.19 0.10 23.84
N GLU A 312 16.01 -0.84 24.77
CA GLU A 312 14.70 -1.22 25.33
C GLU A 312 13.94 0.00 25.88
N SER A 313 14.65 0.86 26.62
CA SER A 313 14.10 2.12 27.13
C SER A 313 13.72 3.09 26.01
N PHE A 314 14.58 3.26 25.01
CA PHE A 314 14.36 4.13 23.86
C PHE A 314 13.15 3.73 23.01
N CYS A 315 13.07 2.44 22.65
CA CYS A 315 12.02 1.93 21.77
C CYS A 315 10.72 1.59 22.51
N GLY A 316 10.76 1.45 23.84
CA GLY A 316 9.59 1.11 24.66
C GLY A 316 9.20 -0.36 24.58
N VAL A 317 10.17 -1.26 24.49
CA VAL A 317 9.96 -2.71 24.45
C VAL A 317 10.80 -3.36 25.54
N SER A 318 10.19 -4.28 26.30
CA SER A 318 10.95 -5.20 27.16
C SER A 318 11.02 -6.55 26.48
N PHE A 319 12.22 -6.93 26.04
CA PHE A 319 12.49 -8.25 25.47
C PHE A 319 12.39 -9.31 26.55
N LYS A 320 12.87 -9.07 27.77
CA LYS A 320 12.75 -10.05 28.85
C LYS A 320 11.31 -10.30 29.27
N GLU A 321 10.44 -9.29 29.26
CA GLU A 321 9.05 -9.46 29.71
C GLU A 321 8.05 -9.64 28.55
N HIS A 322 8.52 -9.69 27.30
CA HIS A 322 7.69 -9.74 26.07
C HIS A 322 6.60 -8.66 26.08
N ARG A 323 6.96 -7.45 26.53
CA ARG A 323 6.04 -6.34 26.76
C ARG A 323 6.29 -5.19 25.79
N VAL A 324 5.24 -4.73 25.13
CA VAL A 324 5.24 -3.60 24.21
C VAL A 324 4.52 -2.41 24.83
N MET A 325 5.24 -1.32 25.08
CA MET A 325 4.71 -0.10 25.71
C MET A 325 4.01 0.82 24.69
N PRO A 326 3.16 1.77 25.12
CA PRO A 326 2.43 2.65 24.20
C PRO A 326 3.30 3.42 23.20
N ARG A 327 4.49 3.87 23.60
CA ARG A 327 5.46 4.52 22.71
C ARG A 327 5.84 3.63 21.52
N ALA A 328 6.15 2.36 21.80
CA ALA A 328 6.51 1.37 20.80
C ALA A 328 5.34 1.08 19.85
N ARG A 329 4.12 0.96 20.39
CA ARG A 329 2.90 0.72 19.59
C ARG A 329 2.58 1.87 18.64
N ARG A 330 2.92 3.10 19.01
CA ARG A 330 2.68 4.32 18.20
C ARG A 330 3.85 4.71 17.30
N GLY A 331 5.00 4.04 17.43
CA GLY A 331 6.21 4.40 16.67
C GLY A 331 6.84 5.73 17.10
N GLY A 332 6.54 6.21 18.32
CA GLY A 332 7.08 7.45 18.86
C GLY A 332 6.02 8.35 19.51
N GLU A 333 6.26 9.66 19.42
CA GLU A 333 5.43 10.74 19.99
C GLU A 333 4.55 11.45 18.96
N LEU A 334 4.78 11.21 17.67
CA LEU A 334 3.99 11.82 16.61
C LEU A 334 2.54 11.32 16.62
N ALA A 335 1.64 12.19 16.15
CA ALA A 335 0.23 11.85 16.01
C ALA A 335 0.03 10.75 14.96
N VAL A 336 -0.68 9.70 15.38
CA VAL A 336 -1.04 8.54 14.56
C VAL A 336 -2.51 8.21 14.79
N LEU A 337 -3.16 7.56 13.81
CA LEU A 337 -4.50 7.02 14.02
C LEU A 337 -4.51 6.00 15.17
N PRO A 338 -5.55 5.99 16.03
CA PRO A 338 -5.78 4.93 17.01
C PRO A 338 -5.81 3.54 16.36
N CYS A 339 -5.32 2.52 17.06
CA CYS A 339 -5.20 1.13 16.54
C CYS A 339 -6.50 0.62 15.93
N TRP A 340 -7.60 0.74 16.68
CA TRP A 340 -8.92 0.28 16.27
C TRP A 340 -9.47 1.02 15.06
N ALA A 341 -9.10 2.30 14.85
CA ALA A 341 -9.58 3.10 13.72
C ALA A 341 -8.86 2.70 12.43
N GLU A 342 -7.57 2.39 12.53
CA GLU A 342 -6.81 1.83 11.41
C GLU A 342 -7.27 0.40 11.09
N GLU A 343 -7.52 -0.44 12.10
CA GLU A 343 -8.07 -1.80 11.93
C GLU A 343 -9.44 -1.75 11.26
N LEU A 344 -10.39 -0.95 11.77
CA LEU A 344 -11.71 -0.76 11.17
C LEU A 344 -11.61 -0.23 9.74
N ARG A 345 -10.70 0.72 9.47
CA ARG A 345 -10.47 1.24 8.12
C ARG A 345 -9.92 0.17 7.17
N GLN A 346 -8.99 -0.67 7.62
CA GLN A 346 -8.47 -1.78 6.84
C GLN A 346 -9.53 -2.85 6.59
N GLU A 347 -10.37 -3.15 7.59
CA GLU A 347 -11.50 -4.07 7.48
C GLU A 347 -12.57 -3.55 6.52
N MET A 348 -12.91 -2.26 6.55
CA MET A 348 -13.85 -1.65 5.60
C MET A 348 -13.31 -1.65 4.17
N LEU A 349 -12.00 -1.38 4.00
CA LEU A 349 -11.35 -1.44 2.69
C LEU A 349 -11.20 -2.87 2.16
N ALA A 350 -10.97 -3.84 3.05
CA ALA A 350 -11.01 -5.27 2.73
C ALA A 350 -12.45 -5.73 2.44
N GLY A 351 -13.45 -5.16 3.11
CA GLY A 351 -14.88 -5.41 2.92
C GLY A 351 -15.40 -4.96 1.55
N ARG A 352 -14.86 -3.88 0.97
CA ARG A 352 -15.13 -3.50 -0.43
C ARG A 352 -14.61 -4.51 -1.46
N CYS A 353 -13.71 -5.43 -1.09
CA CYS A 353 -13.39 -6.58 -1.95
C CYS A 353 -14.47 -7.67 -1.93
N PHE A 354 -15.45 -7.63 -1.01
CA PHE A 354 -16.50 -8.64 -0.83
C PHE A 354 -17.87 -8.25 -1.40
N THR A 355 -18.11 -6.98 -1.74
CA THR A 355 -19.46 -6.49 -2.12
C THR A 355 -19.81 -6.61 -3.61
N ASP A 356 -18.89 -7.05 -4.45
CA ASP A 356 -19.17 -7.32 -5.86
C ASP A 356 -19.02 -8.83 -6.13
N PRO A 357 -20.12 -9.57 -6.36
CA PRO A 357 -20.08 -10.98 -6.71
C PRO A 357 -19.21 -11.28 -7.95
N GLU A 358 -19.03 -10.32 -8.87
CA GLU A 358 -18.07 -10.43 -9.99
C GLU A 358 -16.61 -10.28 -9.53
N VAL A 359 -16.37 -9.61 -8.40
CA VAL A 359 -15.05 -9.51 -7.75
C VAL A 359 -14.76 -10.75 -6.89
N TRP A 360 -15.79 -11.39 -6.32
CA TRP A 360 -15.69 -12.68 -5.62
C TRP A 360 -15.47 -13.86 -6.58
N ALA A 361 -16.14 -13.84 -7.75
CA ALA A 361 -15.86 -14.78 -8.83
C ALA A 361 -14.57 -14.46 -9.59
N GLY A 362 -14.02 -13.25 -9.41
CA GLY A 362 -12.89 -12.72 -10.14
C GLY A 362 -13.27 -12.35 -11.57
N ARG A 363 -13.23 -11.06 -11.92
CA ARG A 363 -12.96 -10.66 -13.31
C ARG A 363 -11.59 -11.23 -13.66
N GLY A 364 -11.58 -12.25 -14.51
CA GLY A 364 -10.39 -13.03 -14.86
C GLY A 364 -10.50 -14.53 -14.56
N ASN A 365 -11.58 -15.03 -13.97
CA ASN A 365 -11.77 -16.48 -13.76
C ASN A 365 -12.43 -17.18 -14.95
N ALA A 366 -11.97 -16.81 -16.15
CA ALA A 366 -12.39 -17.42 -17.42
C ALA A 366 -12.20 -18.94 -17.40
N ASP A 367 -11.21 -19.45 -16.67
CA ASP A 367 -10.95 -20.88 -16.52
C ASP A 367 -11.94 -21.63 -15.61
N ALA A 368 -12.53 -20.98 -14.61
CA ALA A 368 -13.59 -21.58 -13.78
C ALA A 368 -14.94 -21.57 -14.52
N LEU A 369 -15.23 -20.49 -15.25
CA LEU A 369 -16.38 -20.38 -16.15
C LEU A 369 -16.26 -21.32 -17.36
N ALA A 370 -15.07 -21.51 -17.92
CA ALA A 370 -14.83 -22.44 -19.04
C ALA A 370 -15.00 -23.91 -18.64
N ARG A 371 -14.70 -24.25 -17.39
CA ARG A 371 -14.95 -25.58 -16.82
C ARG A 371 -16.43 -25.84 -16.52
N GLN A 372 -17.19 -24.80 -16.16
CA GLN A 372 -18.63 -24.92 -15.87
C GLN A 372 -19.55 -24.71 -17.09
N PHE A 373 -19.12 -23.96 -18.11
CA PHE A 373 -19.90 -23.61 -19.29
C PHE A 373 -19.01 -23.59 -20.56
N PRO A 374 -18.76 -24.76 -21.18
CA PRO A 374 -17.96 -24.83 -22.40
C PRO A 374 -18.66 -24.04 -23.52
N GLY A 375 -18.03 -22.94 -23.98
CA GLY A 375 -18.51 -22.16 -25.14
C GLY A 375 -18.67 -20.64 -24.95
N LYS A 376 -18.27 -20.05 -23.81
CA LYS A 376 -18.46 -18.62 -23.52
C LYS A 376 -17.18 -17.79 -23.29
N ILE A 377 -16.06 -18.12 -23.93
CA ILE A 377 -14.93 -17.17 -24.02
C ILE A 377 -15.18 -16.26 -25.23
N LYS A 378 -15.79 -15.11 -24.99
CA LYS A 378 -16.07 -14.10 -26.02
C LYS A 378 -14.85 -13.18 -26.19
N ASN A 379 -14.65 -12.74 -27.42
CA ASN A 379 -13.59 -11.83 -27.84
C ASN A 379 -13.86 -10.43 -27.23
N GLU A 380 -13.20 -10.07 -26.13
CA GLU A 380 -13.48 -8.85 -25.34
C GLU A 380 -13.53 -7.58 -26.19
N ARG A 381 -12.62 -7.46 -27.18
CA ARG A 381 -12.64 -6.31 -28.10
C ARG A 381 -13.90 -6.28 -28.98
N ALA A 382 -14.41 -7.43 -29.40
CA ALA A 382 -15.65 -7.51 -30.17
C ALA A 382 -16.88 -7.15 -29.32
N GLU A 383 -16.85 -7.44 -28.03
CA GLU A 383 -17.91 -7.07 -27.08
C GLU A 383 -17.90 -5.58 -26.76
N LEU A 384 -16.72 -4.97 -26.57
CA LEU A 384 -16.59 -3.51 -26.46
C LEU A 384 -17.06 -2.81 -27.75
N GLU A 385 -16.81 -3.41 -28.90
CA GLU A 385 -17.29 -2.91 -30.20
C GLU A 385 -18.81 -3.06 -30.38
N GLU A 386 -19.41 -4.14 -29.87
CA GLU A 386 -20.86 -4.36 -29.83
C GLU A 386 -21.54 -3.35 -28.90
N GLN A 387 -21.00 -3.16 -27.69
CA GLN A 387 -21.45 -2.14 -26.74
C GLN A 387 -21.33 -0.73 -27.32
N ARG A 388 -20.26 -0.45 -28.07
CA ARG A 388 -20.07 0.82 -28.79
C ARG A 388 -21.18 1.02 -29.82
N ALA A 389 -21.51 -0.01 -30.59
CA ALA A 389 -22.57 0.04 -31.58
C ALA A 389 -23.95 0.27 -30.93
N GLU A 390 -24.23 -0.40 -29.81
CA GLU A 390 -25.48 -0.23 -29.05
C GLU A 390 -25.63 1.20 -28.51
N LEU A 391 -24.59 1.73 -27.86
CA LEU A 391 -24.60 3.11 -27.35
C LEU A 391 -24.76 4.12 -28.50
N CYS A 392 -24.11 3.90 -29.65
CA CYS A 392 -24.31 4.71 -30.84
C CYS A 392 -25.76 4.65 -31.36
N GLN A 393 -26.43 3.50 -31.32
CA GLN A 393 -27.84 3.35 -31.68
C GLN A 393 -28.76 4.10 -30.70
N GLN A 394 -28.52 3.97 -29.39
CA GLN A 394 -29.25 4.71 -28.37
C GLN A 394 -29.13 6.22 -28.57
N LEU A 395 -27.95 6.71 -28.97
CA LEU A 395 -27.71 8.12 -29.26
C LEU A 395 -28.35 8.63 -30.56
N ALA A 396 -28.61 7.72 -31.52
CA ALA A 396 -29.25 8.03 -32.79
C ALA A 396 -30.76 8.29 -32.65
N VAL A 397 -31.39 7.76 -31.59
CA VAL A 397 -32.79 8.03 -31.27
C VAL A 397 -32.96 9.51 -30.92
N ARG A 398 -33.86 10.20 -31.64
CA ARG A 398 -34.17 11.60 -31.40
C ARG A 398 -35.26 11.73 -30.35
N GLY A 399 -35.00 12.56 -29.35
CA GLY A 399 -35.91 12.85 -28.26
C GLY A 399 -35.42 14.08 -27.51
N SER A 400 -36.36 14.88 -27.02
CA SER A 400 -36.11 16.16 -26.35
C SER A 400 -36.86 16.29 -25.03
N SER A 401 -37.46 15.20 -24.51
CA SER A 401 -37.96 15.21 -23.14
C SER A 401 -36.79 15.16 -22.15
N LEU A 402 -37.01 15.62 -20.92
CA LEU A 402 -35.98 15.60 -19.87
C LEU A 402 -35.40 14.21 -19.65
N GLU A 403 -36.26 13.19 -19.53
CA GLU A 403 -35.84 11.79 -19.34
C GLU A 403 -34.99 11.29 -20.52
N GLN A 404 -35.41 11.59 -21.75
CA GLN A 404 -34.67 11.20 -22.96
C GLN A 404 -33.32 11.90 -23.03
N LEU A 405 -33.23 13.18 -22.65
CA LEU A 405 -31.97 13.92 -22.62
C LEU A 405 -31.02 13.38 -21.55
N LEU A 406 -31.53 12.99 -20.37
CA LEU A 406 -30.74 12.35 -19.32
C LEU A 406 -30.21 10.97 -19.75
N GLN A 407 -31.07 10.14 -20.35
CA GLN A 407 -30.68 8.83 -20.90
C GLN A 407 -29.60 8.98 -21.97
N ARG A 408 -29.76 9.93 -22.91
CA ARG A 408 -28.78 10.21 -23.97
C ARG A 408 -27.48 10.77 -23.40
N SER A 409 -27.55 11.62 -22.38
CA SER A 409 -26.37 12.11 -21.66
C SER A 409 -25.59 10.94 -21.02
N GLN A 410 -26.28 10.04 -20.34
CA GLN A 410 -25.68 8.87 -19.70
C GLN A 410 -25.06 7.91 -20.73
N ALA A 411 -25.76 7.64 -21.83
CA ALA A 411 -25.25 6.82 -22.94
C ALA A 411 -24.00 7.46 -23.58
N ALA A 412 -24.00 8.78 -23.80
CA ALA A 412 -22.84 9.49 -24.33
C ALA A 412 -21.65 9.48 -23.35
N ALA A 413 -21.88 9.61 -22.05
CA ALA A 413 -20.82 9.51 -21.04
C ALA A 413 -20.26 8.08 -20.92
N GLN A 414 -21.11 7.05 -21.06
CA GLN A 414 -20.69 5.65 -21.15
C GLN A 414 -19.87 5.40 -22.41
N LEU A 415 -20.32 5.91 -23.56
CA LEU A 415 -19.61 5.82 -24.83
C LEU A 415 -18.23 6.47 -24.74
N ALA A 416 -18.13 7.64 -24.10
CA ALA A 416 -16.85 8.29 -23.87
C ALA A 416 -15.85 7.42 -23.10
N ARG A 417 -16.29 6.76 -22.01
CA ARG A 417 -15.47 5.83 -21.23
C ARG A 417 -15.05 4.61 -22.05
N LEU A 418 -16.00 4.04 -22.79
CA LEU A 418 -15.78 2.87 -23.64
C LEU A 418 -14.78 3.17 -24.77
N GLN A 419 -14.86 4.34 -25.39
CA GLN A 419 -13.93 4.78 -26.42
C GLN A 419 -12.52 5.02 -25.87
N CYS A 420 -12.39 5.52 -24.64
CA CYS A 420 -11.09 5.56 -23.96
C CYS A 420 -10.48 4.16 -23.80
N GLN A 421 -11.28 3.14 -23.44
CA GLN A 421 -10.82 1.75 -23.34
C GLN A 421 -10.40 1.17 -24.71
N LEU A 422 -11.11 1.56 -25.77
CA LEU A 422 -10.77 1.22 -27.16
C LEU A 422 -9.63 2.07 -27.75
N GLN A 423 -9.01 2.95 -26.96
CA GLN A 423 -7.96 3.89 -27.40
C GLN A 423 -8.40 4.89 -28.49
N ASP A 424 -9.70 5.11 -28.66
CA ASP A 424 -10.29 6.14 -29.52
C ASP A 424 -10.50 7.43 -28.73
N PHE A 425 -9.40 8.15 -28.45
CA PHE A 425 -9.44 9.36 -27.63
C PHE A 425 -10.22 10.52 -28.28
N SER A 426 -10.19 10.60 -29.61
CA SER A 426 -10.95 11.61 -30.36
C SER A 426 -12.45 11.35 -30.24
N GLY A 427 -12.87 10.10 -30.45
CA GLY A 427 -14.25 9.69 -30.25
C GLY A 427 -14.70 9.88 -28.81
N ALA A 428 -13.87 9.48 -27.84
CA ALA A 428 -14.15 9.65 -26.42
C ALA A 428 -14.41 11.12 -26.04
N THR A 429 -13.56 12.02 -26.54
CA THR A 429 -13.70 13.47 -26.33
C THR A 429 -15.00 13.98 -26.96
N SER A 430 -15.32 13.54 -28.18
CA SER A 430 -16.56 13.92 -28.88
C SER A 430 -17.81 13.46 -28.13
N ALA A 431 -17.85 12.21 -27.68
CA ALA A 431 -18.95 11.65 -26.91
C ALA A 431 -19.12 12.34 -25.55
N ALA A 432 -18.03 12.71 -24.88
CA ALA A 432 -18.08 13.43 -23.62
C ALA A 432 -18.64 14.86 -23.80
N TRP A 433 -18.27 15.57 -24.87
CA TRP A 433 -18.89 16.85 -25.22
C TRP A 433 -20.36 16.71 -25.60
N GLN A 434 -20.73 15.64 -26.30
CA GLN A 434 -22.11 15.35 -26.64
C GLN A 434 -22.96 15.11 -25.38
N SER A 435 -22.43 14.36 -24.41
CA SER A 435 -23.05 14.16 -23.10
C SER A 435 -23.29 15.51 -22.39
N LEU A 436 -22.30 16.39 -22.40
CA LEU A 436 -22.42 17.72 -21.78
C LEU A 436 -23.50 18.57 -22.47
N ARG A 437 -23.61 18.55 -23.79
CA ARG A 437 -24.68 19.26 -24.53
C ARG A 437 -26.07 18.77 -24.14
N PHE A 438 -26.26 17.46 -24.02
CA PHE A 438 -27.55 16.93 -23.54
C PHE A 438 -27.86 17.35 -22.12
N CYS A 439 -26.85 17.48 -21.25
CA CYS A 439 -27.06 18.07 -19.92
C CYS A 439 -27.51 19.53 -20.03
N GLU A 440 -26.87 20.33 -20.88
CA GLU A 440 -27.24 21.75 -21.08
C GLU A 440 -28.68 21.90 -21.60
N GLU A 441 -29.12 21.04 -22.52
CA GLU A 441 -30.51 21.00 -22.98
C GLU A 441 -31.47 20.54 -21.86
N ALA A 442 -31.08 19.53 -21.08
CA ALA A 442 -31.86 19.01 -19.95
C ALA A 442 -32.02 20.04 -18.82
N GLU A 443 -31.01 20.87 -18.58
CA GLU A 443 -31.05 21.95 -17.57
C GLU A 443 -32.20 22.92 -17.80
N VAL A 444 -32.56 23.19 -19.06
CA VAL A 444 -33.67 24.08 -19.41
C VAL A 444 -35.03 23.48 -19.03
N LEU A 445 -35.13 22.14 -19.01
CA LEU A 445 -36.38 21.42 -18.74
C LEU A 445 -36.51 20.99 -17.27
N ALA A 446 -35.41 20.96 -16.51
CA ALA A 446 -35.39 20.53 -15.12
C ALA A 446 -35.85 21.64 -14.15
N THR A 447 -37.15 21.66 -13.84
CA THR A 447 -37.75 22.64 -12.92
C THR A 447 -37.70 22.21 -11.45
N GLU A 448 -37.94 20.93 -11.18
CA GLU A 448 -38.00 20.37 -9.83
C GLU A 448 -36.60 20.04 -9.26
N ALA A 449 -36.49 20.01 -7.92
CA ALA A 449 -35.21 19.76 -7.24
C ALA A 449 -34.59 18.39 -7.61
N GLU A 450 -35.41 17.34 -7.67
CA GLU A 450 -34.99 15.99 -8.05
C GLU A 450 -34.49 15.93 -9.50
N ALA A 451 -35.25 16.52 -10.42
CA ALA A 451 -34.85 16.65 -11.83
C ALA A 451 -33.51 17.38 -11.97
N ARG A 452 -33.33 18.47 -11.22
CA ARG A 452 -32.07 19.24 -11.20
C ARG A 452 -30.91 18.44 -10.60
N CYS A 453 -31.16 17.64 -9.56
CA CYS A 453 -30.17 16.73 -8.98
C CYS A 453 -29.65 15.74 -10.03
N LEU A 454 -30.56 15.07 -10.73
CA LEU A 454 -30.23 14.10 -11.79
C LEU A 454 -29.42 14.75 -12.93
N VAL A 455 -29.81 15.94 -13.38
CA VAL A 455 -29.09 16.69 -14.41
C VAL A 455 -27.68 17.08 -13.94
N LEU A 456 -27.51 17.53 -12.70
CA LEU A 456 -26.21 17.85 -12.14
C LEU A 456 -25.30 16.62 -11.97
N MET A 457 -25.86 15.46 -11.63
CA MET A 457 -25.11 14.19 -11.59
C MET A 457 -24.67 13.76 -13.00
N ALA A 458 -25.54 13.89 -14.00
CA ALA A 458 -25.21 13.61 -15.39
C ALA A 458 -24.10 14.55 -15.87
N ARG A 459 -24.23 15.86 -15.57
CA ARG A 459 -23.23 16.88 -15.88
C ARG A 459 -21.89 16.59 -15.22
N ALA A 460 -21.89 16.19 -13.95
CA ALA A 460 -20.68 15.81 -13.23
C ALA A 460 -19.97 14.64 -13.91
N ASN A 461 -20.70 13.62 -14.36
CA ASN A 461 -20.13 12.50 -15.13
C ASN A 461 -19.58 12.94 -16.49
N ALA A 462 -20.28 13.81 -17.22
CA ALA A 462 -19.82 14.35 -18.50
C ALA A 462 -18.52 15.15 -18.35
N LEU A 463 -18.47 16.04 -17.35
CA LEU A 463 -17.28 16.84 -17.03
C LEU A 463 -16.12 15.95 -16.57
N ALA A 464 -16.38 14.88 -15.83
CA ALA A 464 -15.38 13.90 -15.45
C ALA A 464 -14.80 13.16 -16.67
N ALA A 465 -15.63 12.80 -17.64
CA ALA A 465 -15.17 12.19 -18.90
C ALA A 465 -14.29 13.15 -19.73
N LEU A 466 -14.48 14.47 -19.59
CA LEU A 466 -13.62 15.51 -20.17
C LEU A 466 -12.41 15.88 -19.31
N CYS A 467 -12.16 15.16 -18.21
CA CYS A 467 -11.12 15.49 -17.23
C CYS A 467 -11.24 16.91 -16.63
N ARG A 468 -12.45 17.51 -16.63
CA ARG A 468 -12.73 18.84 -16.04
C ARG A 468 -13.09 18.70 -14.56
N TRP A 469 -12.13 18.18 -13.80
CA TRP A 469 -12.32 17.71 -12.42
C TRP A 469 -12.90 18.73 -11.44
N PRO A 470 -12.45 20.00 -11.39
CA PRO A 470 -12.99 20.97 -10.44
C PRO A 470 -14.48 21.27 -10.68
N GLU A 471 -14.89 21.26 -11.94
CA GLU A 471 -16.27 21.53 -12.35
C GLU A 471 -17.15 20.31 -12.12
N ALA A 472 -16.65 19.11 -12.42
CA ALA A 472 -17.33 17.86 -12.13
C ALA A 472 -17.67 17.75 -10.64
N LYS A 473 -16.74 18.10 -9.76
CA LYS A 473 -16.96 18.09 -8.30
C LYS A 473 -17.92 19.17 -7.84
N ARG A 474 -17.85 20.38 -8.40
CA ARG A 474 -18.83 21.43 -8.09
C ARG A 474 -20.24 20.98 -8.46
N ALA A 475 -20.40 20.35 -9.63
CA ALA A 475 -21.67 19.78 -10.07
C ALA A 475 -22.12 18.63 -9.15
N ALA A 476 -21.23 17.71 -8.77
CA ALA A 476 -21.56 16.62 -7.83
C ALA A 476 -21.93 17.13 -6.43
N GLY A 477 -21.23 18.14 -5.90
CA GLY A 477 -21.56 18.77 -4.62
C GLY A 477 -22.87 19.55 -4.66
N ALA A 478 -23.19 20.17 -5.80
CA ALA A 478 -24.48 20.81 -6.03
C ALA A 478 -25.61 19.77 -6.12
N ALA A 479 -25.39 18.65 -6.82
CA ALA A 479 -26.31 17.53 -6.85
C ALA A 479 -26.59 16.98 -5.45
N LEU A 480 -25.54 16.74 -4.65
CA LEU A 480 -25.66 16.30 -3.26
C LEU A 480 -26.52 17.24 -2.42
N SER A 481 -26.50 18.54 -2.70
CA SER A 481 -27.30 19.54 -1.99
C SER A 481 -28.78 19.53 -2.39
N LEU A 482 -29.12 18.95 -3.53
CA LEU A 482 -30.49 18.84 -4.06
C LEU A 482 -31.06 17.42 -3.93
N ALA A 483 -30.23 16.44 -3.54
CA ALA A 483 -30.65 15.06 -3.37
C ALA A 483 -31.71 14.94 -2.27
N GLN A 484 -32.88 14.40 -2.62
CA GLN A 484 -33.98 14.12 -1.70
C GLN A 484 -34.21 12.61 -1.66
N GLY A 485 -34.22 12.03 -0.46
CA GLY A 485 -34.33 10.58 -0.26
C GLY A 485 -33.00 9.83 -0.32
N ASP A 486 -32.97 8.64 0.30
CA ASP A 486 -31.74 7.88 0.54
C ASP A 486 -31.07 7.41 -0.76
N GLU A 487 -31.83 7.07 -1.79
CA GLU A 487 -31.30 6.58 -3.08
C GLU A 487 -30.52 7.65 -3.85
N LEU A 488 -31.10 8.85 -3.98
CA LEU A 488 -30.45 9.97 -4.66
C LEU A 488 -29.27 10.50 -3.85
N ALA A 489 -29.39 10.52 -2.53
CA ALA A 489 -28.28 10.89 -1.65
C ALA A 489 -27.12 9.89 -1.79
N LEU A 490 -27.40 8.58 -1.77
CA LEU A 490 -26.39 7.54 -1.94
C LEU A 490 -25.68 7.70 -3.28
N ALA A 491 -26.44 7.84 -4.37
CA ALA A 491 -25.86 7.97 -5.70
C ALA A 491 -25.01 9.25 -5.85
N ALA A 492 -25.43 10.36 -5.23
CA ALA A 492 -24.64 11.60 -5.21
C ALA A 492 -23.36 11.48 -4.36
N VAL A 493 -23.42 10.81 -3.20
CA VAL A 493 -22.26 10.54 -2.34
C VAL A 493 -21.26 9.61 -3.04
N GLU A 494 -21.73 8.52 -3.65
CA GLU A 494 -20.89 7.59 -4.41
C GLU A 494 -20.21 8.29 -5.59
N LEU A 495 -20.92 9.18 -6.30
CA LEU A 495 -20.34 9.98 -7.38
C LEU A 495 -19.27 10.95 -6.86
N LEU A 496 -19.56 11.68 -5.78
CA LEU A 496 -18.60 12.60 -5.16
C LEU A 496 -17.35 11.86 -4.66
N HIS A 497 -17.54 10.70 -4.02
CA HIS A 497 -16.47 9.83 -3.55
C HIS A 497 -15.61 9.33 -4.72
N ARG A 498 -16.23 8.84 -5.80
CA ARG A 498 -15.52 8.41 -7.01
C ARG A 498 -14.70 9.54 -7.63
N LEU A 499 -15.26 10.76 -7.70
CA LEU A 499 -14.54 11.94 -8.22
C LEU A 499 -13.37 12.33 -7.32
N HIS A 500 -13.51 12.20 -6.00
CA HIS A 500 -12.40 12.35 -5.07
C HIS A 500 -11.33 11.29 -5.32
N GLU A 501 -11.70 10.01 -5.40
CA GLU A 501 -10.76 8.92 -5.67
C GLU A 501 -9.97 9.19 -6.95
N LEU A 502 -10.63 9.57 -8.04
CA LEU A 502 -10.02 9.83 -9.35
C LEU A 502 -9.02 10.99 -9.37
N THR A 503 -9.07 11.92 -8.41
CA THR A 503 -8.38 13.21 -8.51
C THR A 503 -7.60 13.62 -7.26
N GLU A 504 -7.69 12.84 -6.18
CA GLU A 504 -7.03 13.07 -4.89
C GLU A 504 -7.28 14.46 -4.27
N ASP A 505 -8.36 15.12 -4.66
CA ASP A 505 -8.70 16.45 -4.18
C ASP A 505 -9.39 16.39 -2.83
N ARG A 506 -8.59 16.55 -1.79
CA ARG A 506 -9.05 16.62 -0.39
C ARG A 506 -9.93 17.86 -0.15
N ALA A 507 -9.64 18.97 -0.83
CA ALA A 507 -10.38 20.23 -0.64
C ALA A 507 -11.84 20.13 -1.13
N GLY A 508 -12.09 19.42 -2.23
CA GLY A 508 -13.44 19.18 -2.75
C GLY A 508 -14.32 18.34 -1.82
N LEU A 509 -13.73 17.30 -1.19
CA LEU A 509 -14.42 16.46 -0.22
C LEU A 509 -14.64 17.20 1.11
N ALA A 510 -13.61 17.92 1.57
CA ALA A 510 -13.67 18.80 2.75
C ALA A 510 -14.79 19.83 2.64
N ALA A 511 -14.93 20.48 1.48
CA ALA A 511 -15.99 21.46 1.23
C ALA A 511 -17.41 20.88 1.33
N CYS A 512 -17.55 19.54 1.32
CA CYS A 512 -18.83 18.83 1.45
C CYS A 512 -19.04 18.22 2.84
N CYS A 513 -18.10 18.31 3.78
CA CYS A 513 -18.19 17.64 5.09
C CYS A 513 -19.49 17.99 5.86
N GLY A 514 -19.85 19.27 5.93
CA GLY A 514 -21.10 19.68 6.57
C GLY A 514 -22.35 19.11 5.90
N ARG A 515 -22.35 18.97 4.56
CA ARG A 515 -23.46 18.37 3.80
C ARG A 515 -23.53 16.85 4.01
N LEU A 516 -22.39 16.18 3.97
CA LEU A 516 -22.27 14.75 4.26
C LEU A 516 -22.79 14.45 5.68
N ARG A 517 -22.42 15.26 6.67
CA ARG A 517 -22.96 15.17 8.04
C ARG A 517 -24.48 15.31 8.08
N ALA A 518 -25.05 16.25 7.33
CA ALA A 518 -26.48 16.52 7.34
C ALA A 518 -27.35 15.37 6.80
N LEU A 519 -26.75 14.39 6.11
CA LEU A 519 -27.42 13.17 5.64
C LEU A 519 -27.53 12.08 6.73
N LEU A 520 -26.92 12.29 7.89
CA LEU A 520 -26.88 11.31 8.98
C LEU A 520 -28.04 11.30 10.00
N PRO A 521 -29.03 12.23 10.05
CA PRO A 521 -30.03 12.20 11.10
C PRO A 521 -31.09 11.12 10.84
N GLN A 522 -30.78 9.87 11.20
CA GLN A 522 -31.42 8.98 12.20
C GLN A 522 -30.51 7.75 12.43
N ALA A 523 -29.20 7.94 12.65
CA ALA A 523 -28.26 6.86 12.98
C ALA A 523 -28.51 6.17 14.36
N ALA A 524 -29.68 6.37 14.96
CA ALA A 524 -30.07 5.85 16.27
C ALA A 524 -31.29 4.91 16.23
N VAL A 525 -31.75 4.48 15.05
CA VAL A 525 -32.88 3.54 14.95
C VAL A 525 -32.58 2.48 13.90
N GLY A 526 -31.65 1.58 14.22
CA GLY A 526 -31.48 0.35 13.46
C GLY A 526 -30.06 -0.18 13.59
N LYS A 527 -29.93 -1.35 14.21
CA LYS A 527 -28.67 -2.11 14.31
C LYS A 527 -27.96 -2.10 12.95
N MET A 528 -26.84 -1.39 12.83
CA MET A 528 -25.92 -1.64 11.73
C MET A 528 -25.44 -3.09 11.85
N PRO A 529 -25.62 -3.94 10.83
CA PRO A 529 -25.02 -5.25 10.83
C PRO A 529 -23.51 -5.06 10.60
N MET A 530 -22.76 -4.93 11.68
CA MET A 530 -21.32 -5.11 11.63
C MET A 530 -21.07 -6.61 11.48
N VAL A 531 -20.78 -7.07 10.27
CA VAL A 531 -20.51 -8.48 9.98
C VAL A 531 -19.15 -8.86 10.57
N LEU A 532 -19.16 -9.26 11.84
CA LEU A 532 -18.00 -9.85 12.54
C LEU A 532 -17.97 -11.39 12.45
N SER A 533 -18.60 -11.97 11.43
CA SER A 533 -18.73 -13.41 11.25
C SER A 533 -17.88 -13.90 10.07
N ALA A 534 -17.12 -14.98 10.27
CA ALA A 534 -16.41 -15.70 9.20
C ALA A 534 -17.35 -16.49 8.27
N SER A 535 -18.65 -16.54 8.57
CA SER A 535 -19.68 -17.08 7.69
C SER A 535 -20.43 -15.94 6.99
N PRO A 536 -20.76 -16.08 5.68
CA PRO A 536 -21.55 -15.08 4.98
C PRO A 536 -22.90 -14.91 5.68
N PRO A 537 -23.38 -13.68 5.88
CA PRO A 537 -24.69 -13.47 6.47
C PRO A 537 -25.76 -14.13 5.58
N PRO A 538 -26.81 -14.74 6.16
CA PRO A 538 -28.01 -15.03 5.38
C PRO A 538 -28.50 -13.72 4.77
N GLU A 539 -28.98 -13.74 3.52
CA GLU A 539 -29.46 -12.57 2.76
C GLU A 539 -30.50 -11.76 3.57
N MET A 540 -30.02 -10.86 4.41
CA MET A 540 -30.80 -9.73 4.89
C MET A 540 -30.50 -8.62 3.91
N ALA A 541 -31.51 -8.26 3.11
CA ALA A 541 -31.42 -7.17 2.14
C ALA A 541 -30.86 -5.91 2.82
N GLU A 542 -29.64 -5.55 2.48
CA GLU A 542 -29.00 -4.34 2.94
C GLU A 542 -29.85 -3.15 2.47
N THR A 543 -30.28 -2.30 3.40
CA THR A 543 -31.13 -1.16 3.05
C THR A 543 -30.28 -0.08 2.37
N CYS A 544 -30.85 0.64 1.41
CA CYS A 544 -30.19 1.79 0.75
C CYS A 544 -29.64 2.80 1.79
N ARG A 545 -30.35 2.93 2.91
CA ARG A 545 -29.96 3.74 4.05
C ARG A 545 -28.65 3.28 4.72
N ALA A 546 -28.47 1.97 4.92
CA ALA A 546 -27.24 1.43 5.52
C ALA A 546 -26.02 1.74 4.65
N ARG A 547 -26.16 1.55 3.33
CA ARG A 547 -25.13 1.89 2.33
C ARG A 547 -24.83 3.39 2.29
N LEU A 548 -25.85 4.24 2.41
CA LEU A 548 -25.67 5.69 2.49
C LEU A 548 -24.85 6.09 3.72
N VAL A 549 -25.17 5.54 4.88
CA VAL A 549 -24.43 5.80 6.13
C VAL A 549 -22.96 5.39 6.00
N GLU A 550 -22.70 4.20 5.44
CA GLU A 550 -21.33 3.74 5.20
C GLU A 550 -20.58 4.66 4.23
N ALA A 551 -21.19 5.02 3.10
CA ALA A 551 -20.59 5.88 2.10
C ALA A 551 -20.25 7.28 2.65
N VAL A 552 -21.12 7.82 3.51
CA VAL A 552 -20.90 9.08 4.22
C VAL A 552 -19.74 8.97 5.21
N LEU A 553 -19.70 7.90 6.03
CA LEU A 553 -18.62 7.66 6.99
C LEU A 553 -17.25 7.56 6.30
N LEU A 554 -17.15 6.77 5.24
CA LEU A 554 -15.92 6.63 4.46
C LEU A 554 -15.50 7.94 3.82
N SER A 555 -16.46 8.76 3.37
CA SER A 555 -16.18 10.08 2.81
C SER A 555 -15.72 11.09 3.89
N LEU A 556 -16.29 11.05 5.10
CA LEU A 556 -15.83 11.89 6.21
C LEU A 556 -14.39 11.55 6.63
N LEU A 557 -14.07 10.26 6.72
CA LEU A 557 -12.71 9.77 7.01
C LEU A 557 -11.72 10.11 5.88
N ALA A 558 -12.15 10.04 4.62
CA ALA A 558 -11.32 10.38 3.47
C ALA A 558 -11.08 11.90 3.29
N SER A 559 -11.84 12.75 4.00
CA SER A 559 -11.68 14.20 3.90
C SER A 559 -10.38 14.71 4.50
N ASP A 560 -9.77 13.93 5.41
CA ASP A 560 -8.50 14.24 6.08
C ASP A 560 -8.50 15.64 6.76
N THR A 561 -9.68 16.06 7.23
CA THR A 561 -9.86 17.29 8.00
C THR A 561 -10.12 16.96 9.45
N GLN A 562 -9.61 17.78 10.38
CA GLN A 562 -9.87 17.62 11.82
C GLN A 562 -11.38 17.63 12.13
N GLU A 563 -12.16 18.39 11.35
CA GLU A 563 -13.62 18.40 11.43
C GLU A 563 -14.23 17.08 10.94
N GLY A 564 -13.88 16.61 9.74
CA GLY A 564 -14.37 15.34 9.18
C GLY A 564 -14.01 14.13 10.04
N GLU A 565 -12.80 14.08 10.62
CA GLU A 565 -12.39 13.06 11.57
C GLU A 565 -13.18 13.15 12.89
N GLY A 566 -13.38 14.35 13.42
CA GLY A 566 -14.19 14.58 14.62
C GLY A 566 -15.63 14.12 14.43
N LEU A 567 -16.20 14.39 13.25
CA LEU A 567 -17.54 13.98 12.87
C LEU A 567 -17.67 12.48 12.67
N ALA A 568 -16.73 11.86 11.93
CA ALA A 568 -16.69 10.40 11.79
C ALA A 568 -16.59 9.72 13.16
N ARG A 569 -15.79 10.29 14.07
CA ARG A 569 -15.66 9.83 15.46
C ARG A 569 -16.96 9.98 16.24
N GLU A 570 -17.64 11.12 16.17
CA GLU A 570 -18.94 11.35 16.83
C GLU A 570 -19.98 10.34 16.36
N VAL A 571 -20.05 10.07 15.05
CA VAL A 571 -20.99 9.10 14.45
C VAL A 571 -20.65 7.69 14.92
N LEU A 572 -19.39 7.27 14.83
CA LEU A 572 -18.93 5.96 15.31
C LEU A 572 -19.18 5.79 16.83
N GLN A 573 -19.01 6.85 17.62
CA GLN A 573 -19.29 6.85 19.06
C GLN A 573 -20.79 6.81 19.37
N SER A 574 -21.63 7.46 18.55
CA SER A 574 -23.10 7.39 18.69
C SER A 574 -23.65 6.00 18.35
N CYS A 575 -22.99 5.27 17.43
CA CYS A 575 -23.30 3.87 17.12
C CYS A 575 -22.71 2.87 18.13
N ALA A 576 -21.77 3.29 18.99
CA ALA A 576 -21.07 2.41 19.93
C ALA A 576 -22.01 1.80 20.99
N GLY A 577 -23.14 2.43 21.30
CA GLY A 577 -24.16 1.89 22.20
C GLY A 577 -24.86 0.64 21.66
N GLU A 578 -25.02 0.53 20.33
CA GLU A 578 -25.60 -0.66 19.68
C GLU A 578 -24.54 -1.75 19.42
N VAL A 579 -23.30 -1.35 19.16
CA VAL A 579 -22.14 -2.26 19.03
C VAL A 579 -21.81 -2.94 20.36
N ALA A 580 -21.88 -2.20 21.48
CA ALA A 580 -21.65 -2.78 22.81
C ALA A 580 -22.70 -3.83 23.20
N GLN A 581 -23.95 -3.69 22.73
CA GLN A 581 -25.03 -4.66 22.95
C GLN A 581 -25.01 -5.85 21.98
N SER A 582 -24.30 -5.80 20.85
CA SER A 582 -24.07 -6.98 20.00
C SER A 582 -22.88 -7.83 20.44
N THR A 583 -21.95 -7.23 21.20
CA THR A 583 -20.82 -7.93 21.84
C THR A 583 -21.15 -8.51 23.22
N ALA A 584 -22.33 -8.21 23.77
CA ALA A 584 -22.75 -8.68 25.08
C ALA A 584 -23.96 -9.62 24.97
N LEU A 585 -23.68 -10.93 24.90
CA LEU A 585 -24.30 -12.03 25.67
C LEU A 585 -24.00 -13.38 24.98
N PRO A 586 -24.02 -14.47 25.77
CA PRO A 586 -22.93 -15.03 26.57
C PRO A 586 -21.84 -15.77 25.78
#